data_AF-A0AA47GHR1-F1
#
_entry.id   AF-A0AA47GHR1-F1
#
_cell.length_a   1.000
_cell.length_b   1.000
_cell.length_c   1.000
_cell.angle_alpha   90.00
_cell.angle_beta   90.00
_cell.angle_gamma   90.00
#
_symmetry.space_group_name_H-M   'P 1'
#
loop_
_entity.id
_entity.type
_entity.pdbx_description
1 polymer ?
#
loop_
_entity_poly.entity_id
_entity_poly.type
_entity_poly.pdbx_seq_one_letter_code
_entity_poly.pdbx_strand_id
1 'polypeptide(L)' 'MQVINNYNAHTDSKKRITLRKSKYDYYHVKEYDNGCLVLEPRELVKPKNISDKALKVMDESVANLKKGRVSAPVDLSDF' A
#
# COMPACT_ATOMS: atom_id res chain seq x y z
N MET A 1 -9.67 4.46 -26.44
CA MET A 1 -10.15 5.00 -25.15
C MET A 1 -11.21 6.05 -25.43
N GLN A 2 -12.41 5.92 -24.87
CA GLN A 2 -13.44 6.96 -24.96
C GLN A 2 -13.41 7.80 -23.68
N VAL A 3 -13.43 9.12 -23.84
CA VAL A 3 -13.49 10.06 -22.71
C VAL A 3 -14.93 10.07 -22.19
N ILE A 4 -15.15 9.49 -21.01
CA ILE A 4 -16.49 9.41 -20.39
C ILE A 4 -16.84 10.74 -19.69
N ASN A 5 -15.86 11.43 -19.11
CA ASN A 5 -16.03 12.75 -18.48
C ASN A 5 -14.75 13.57 -18.66
N ASN A 6 -14.89 14.87 -18.98
CA ASN A 6 -13.80 15.83 -19.05
C ASN A 6 -14.13 17.03 -18.16
N TYR A 7 -13.23 17.39 -17.25
CA TYR A 7 -13.36 18.55 -16.39
C TYR A 7 -11.99 19.05 -15.95
N ASN A 8 -11.89 20.34 -15.69
CA ASN A 8 -10.72 20.94 -15.09
C ASN A 8 -10.83 20.84 -13.57
N ALA A 9 -9.73 20.45 -12.92
CA ALA A 9 -9.60 20.46 -11.46
C ALA A 9 -8.44 21.39 -11.07
N HIS A 10 -8.64 22.15 -10.01
CA HIS A 10 -7.58 22.94 -9.40
C HIS A 10 -7.07 22.24 -8.16
N THR A 11 -5.78 22.41 -7.90
CA THR A 11 -5.11 21.83 -6.76
C THR A 11 -5.44 22.63 -5.49
N ASP A 12 -5.73 21.95 -4.38
CA ASP A 12 -5.93 22.64 -3.11
C ASP A 12 -4.62 23.13 -2.48
N SER A 13 -4.70 23.81 -1.32
CA SER A 13 -3.55 24.32 -0.58
C SER A 13 -2.55 23.25 -0.12
N LYS A 14 -2.95 21.97 -0.12
CA LYS A 14 -2.11 20.82 0.24
C LYS A 14 -1.63 20.05 -1.00
N LYS A 15 -1.72 20.65 -2.18
CA LYS A 15 -1.36 20.04 -3.45
C LYS A 15 -2.21 18.81 -3.84
N ARG A 16 -3.45 18.71 -3.37
CA ARG A 16 -4.36 17.57 -3.67
C ARG A 16 -5.31 17.89 -4.82
N ILE A 17 -5.65 16.87 -5.61
CA ILE A 17 -6.66 16.93 -6.69
C ILE A 17 -7.79 15.96 -6.36
N THR A 18 -9.05 16.41 -6.48
CA THR A 18 -10.23 15.57 -6.22
C THR A 18 -10.80 15.01 -7.52
N LEU A 19 -10.84 13.67 -7.64
CA LEU A 19 -11.48 12.99 -8.76
C LEU A 19 -13.01 12.99 -8.58
N ARG A 20 -13.74 13.69 -9.45
CA ARG A 20 -15.20 13.73 -9.42
C ARG A 20 -15.80 12.42 -9.95
N LYS A 21 -16.87 11.94 -9.30
CA LYS A 21 -17.62 10.72 -9.70
C LYS A 21 -16.75 9.46 -9.77
N SER A 22 -15.80 9.33 -8.84
CA SER A 22 -14.99 8.12 -8.71
C SER A 22 -15.88 6.89 -8.47
N LYS A 23 -15.61 5.78 -9.18
CA LYS A 23 -16.32 4.49 -9.00
C LYS A 23 -15.66 3.61 -7.94
N TYR A 24 -14.39 3.86 -7.64
CA TYR A 24 -13.58 3.08 -6.72
C TYR A 24 -13.02 3.99 -5.65
N ASP A 25 -12.74 3.43 -4.47
CA ASP A 25 -12.18 4.20 -3.35
C ASP A 25 -10.66 4.27 -3.42
N TYR A 26 -10.02 3.25 -4.01
CA TYR A 26 -8.56 3.13 -4.06
C TYR A 26 -8.06 3.12 -5.50
N TYR A 27 -6.98 3.87 -5.73
CA TYR A 27 -6.27 3.92 -7.00
C TYR A 27 -4.79 3.74 -6.76
N HIS A 28 -4.17 2.95 -7.63
CA HIS A 28 -2.74 2.93 -7.78
C HIS A 28 -2.34 4.03 -8.76
N VAL A 29 -1.47 4.93 -8.31
CA VAL A 29 -1.04 6.11 -9.06
C VAL A 29 0.36 5.88 -9.59
N LYS A 30 0.54 6.00 -10.91
CA LYS A 30 1.85 6.07 -11.56
C LYS A 30 2.04 7.46 -12.15
N GLU A 31 3.08 8.15 -11.69
CA GLU A 31 3.51 9.43 -12.23
C GLU A 31 4.64 9.20 -13.25
N TYR A 32 4.50 9.82 -14.41
CA TYR A 32 5.50 9.79 -15.47
C TYR A 32 6.21 11.14 -15.55
N ASP A 33 7.41 11.15 -16.13
CA ASP A 33 8.27 12.32 -16.30
C ASP A 33 7.60 13.48 -17.06
N ASN A 34 6.70 13.16 -17.98
CA ASN A 34 5.91 14.12 -18.74
C ASN A 34 4.73 14.72 -17.96
N GLY A 35 4.60 14.42 -16.66
CA GLY A 35 3.52 14.90 -15.81
C GLY A 35 2.19 14.17 -16.00
N CYS A 36 2.16 13.08 -16.79
CA CYS A 36 0.97 12.22 -16.85
C CYS A 36 0.83 11.40 -15.57
N LEU A 37 -0.39 11.36 -15.04
CA LEU A 37 -0.78 10.48 -13.94
C LEU A 37 -1.69 9.38 -14.48
N VAL A 38 -1.28 8.12 -14.32
CA VAL A 38 -2.12 6.96 -14.62
C VAL A 38 -2.70 6.43 -13.32
N LEU A 39 -4.03 6.36 -13.27
CA LEU A 39 -4.81 5.89 -12.13
C LEU A 39 -5.42 4.53 -12.44
N GLU A 40 -4.93 3.48 -11.79
CA GLU A 40 -5.44 2.12 -11.91
C GLU A 40 -6.34 1.79 -10.70
N PRO A 41 -7.64 1.52 -10.88
CA PRO A 41 -8.52 1.14 -9.77
C PRO A 41 -8.01 -0.09 -9.02
N ARG A 42 -8.08 -0.06 -7.70
CA ARG A 42 -7.79 -1.21 -6.83
C ARG A 42 -8.91 -1.43 -5.82
N GLU A 43 -9.05 -2.67 -5.41
CA GLU A 43 -9.93 -3.06 -4.33
C GLU A 43 -9.09 -3.49 -3.12
N LEU A 44 -9.49 -3.05 -1.93
CA LEU A 44 -8.85 -3.48 -0.70
C LEU A 44 -9.36 -4.88 -0.35
N VAL A 45 -8.61 -5.90 -0.75
CA VAL A 45 -8.97 -7.30 -0.47
C VAL A 45 -8.31 -7.74 0.83
N LYS A 46 -9.08 -8.42 1.70
CA LYS A 46 -8.50 -9.09 2.87
C LYS A 46 -7.49 -10.15 2.39
N PRO A 47 -6.26 -10.18 2.93
CA PRO A 47 -5.30 -11.20 2.53
C PRO A 47 -5.92 -12.59 2.71
N LYS A 48 -5.70 -13.46 1.73
CA LYS A 48 -6.41 -14.74 1.52
C LYS A 48 -5.99 -15.85 2.49
N ASN A 49 -5.64 -15.47 3.73
CA ASN A 49 -4.98 -16.24 4.79
C ASN A 49 -3.44 -16.22 4.68
N ILE A 50 -2.81 -16.37 5.85
CA ILE A 50 -1.37 -16.58 5.99
C ILE A 50 -1.12 -18.05 5.66
N SER A 51 -0.08 -18.35 4.87
CA SER A 51 0.28 -19.74 4.58
C SER A 51 0.59 -20.52 5.87
N ASP A 52 0.22 -21.79 5.93
CA ASP A 52 0.50 -22.66 7.09
C ASP A 52 1.99 -22.68 7.45
N LYS A 53 2.86 -22.60 6.44
CA LYS A 53 4.31 -22.49 6.63
C LYS A 53 4.69 -21.23 7.41
N ALA A 54 4.12 -20.08 7.05
CA ALA A 54 4.41 -18.82 7.72
C ALA A 54 3.84 -18.81 9.16
N LEU A 55 2.65 -19.40 9.38
CA LEU A 55 2.10 -19.57 10.73
C LEU A 55 3.04 -20.40 11.62
N LYS A 56 3.54 -21.53 11.10
CA LYS A 56 4.48 -22.39 11.83
C LYS A 56 5.78 -21.65 12.20
N VAL A 57 6.33 -20.87 11.28
CA VAL A 57 7.53 -20.06 11.55
C VAL A 57 7.26 -19.00 12.62
N MET A 58 6.08 -18.39 12.63
CA MET A 58 5.68 -17.45 13.67
C MET A 58 5.60 -18.13 15.04
N ASP A 59 4.96 -19.29 15.12
CA ASP A 59 4.88 -20.07 16.37
C ASP A 59 6.26 -20.46 16.91
N GLU A 60 7.15 -20.93 16.03
CA GLU A 60 8.54 -21.27 16.37
C GLU A 60 9.31 -20.03 16.85
N SER A 61 9.13 -18.89 16.20
CA SER A 61 9.76 -17.62 16.60
C SER A 61 9.31 -17.18 17.99
N VAL A 62 8.01 -17.26 18.29
CA VAL A 62 7.45 -16.95 19.62
C VAL A 62 7.97 -17.93 20.68
N ALA A 63 8.08 -19.22 20.34
CA ALA A 63 8.62 -20.22 21.25
C ALA A 63 10.11 -19.99 21.56
N ASN A 64 10.91 -19.62 20.55
CA ASN A 64 12.32 -19.29 20.72
C ASN A 64 12.51 -18.01 21.55
N LEU A 65 11.69 -16.99 21.32
CA LEU A 65 11.67 -15.76 22.12
C LEU A 65 11.41 -16.07 23.60
N LYS A 66 10.39 -16.89 23.91
CA LYS A 66 10.07 -17.31 25.29
C LYS A 66 11.21 -18.12 25.95
N LYS A 67 12.01 -18.83 25.15
CA LYS A 67 13.17 -19.60 25.60
C LYS A 67 14.46 -18.77 25.70
N GLY A 68 14.40 -17.47 25.41
CA GLY A 68 15.58 -16.59 25.38
C GLY A 68 16.53 -16.86 24.21
N ARG A 69 16.11 -17.65 23.22
CA ARG A 69 16.87 -17.89 21.98
C ARG A 69 16.56 -16.77 21.00
N VAL A 70 17.16 -15.61 21.24
CA VAL A 70 16.92 -14.39 20.47
C VAL A 70 18.15 -14.03 19.63
N SER A 71 17.91 -13.33 18.52
CA SER A 71 18.98 -12.74 17.71
C SER A 71 19.61 -11.57 18.44
N ALA A 72 20.75 -11.09 17.91
CA ALA A 72 21.28 -9.79 18.30
C ALA A 72 20.22 -8.68 18.09
N PRO A 73 20.25 -7.61 18.89
CA PRO A 73 19.38 -6.45 18.69
C PRO A 73 19.55 -5.87 17.29
N VAL A 74 18.44 -5.43 16.70
CA VAL A 74 18.48 -4.69 15.44
C VAL A 74 18.89 -3.26 15.76
N ASP A 75 19.97 -2.79 15.13
CA ASP A 75 20.36 -1.39 15.19
C ASP A 75 19.46 -0.57 14.27
N LEU A 76 18.85 0.48 14.83
CA LEU A 76 17.92 1.38 14.14
C LEU A 76 18.45 2.82 14.09
N SER A 77 19.72 3.07 14.39
CA SER A 77 20.28 4.42 14.50
C SER A 77 20.28 5.21 13.18
N ASP A 78 20.09 4.53 12.05
CA ASP A 78 20.12 5.11 10.69
C ASP A 78 18.72 5.52 10.16
N PHE A 79 17.65 5.37 10.96
CA PHE A 79 16.27 5.70 10.58
C PHE A 79 15.73 6.98 11.23
#